data_AF-A0A972AT74-F1
#
_entry.id   AF-A0A972AT74-F1
#
_cell.length_a   1.000
_cell.length_b   1.000
_cell.length_c   1.000
_cell.angle_alpha   90.00
_cell.angle_beta   90.00
_cell.angle_gamma   90.00
#
_symmetry.space_group_name_H-M   'P 1'
#
loop_
_entity.id
_entity.type
_entity.pdbx_description
1 polymer ?
#
loop_
_entity_poly.entity_id
_entity_poly.type
_entity_poly.pdbx_seq_one_letter_code
_entity_poly.pdbx_strand_id
1 'polypeptide(L)'
;NLAINNIQAENTLEVDFKCDVQSKNELKTWIEKNWNNIKFLLEPGNTRKYPVIRGGKLLVFNPENSWTEALNFLGKSFKEFRFQNKSELYETAAFGMPVMHSSPKVRMVPYKDDKRLSERLASPLIFKVIKSGNLYFPILFKLNCELPQIGKEKKDGGWSLVGSPQRVSQQLIDDFLGRFEGQAVEVNL
;
A
#
# COMPACT_ATOMS: atom_id res chain seq x y z
N ASN A 1 13.94 -9.03 -2.16
CA ASN A 1 13.02 -9.92 -2.91
C ASN A 1 13.03 -11.27 -2.24
N LEU A 2 11.86 -11.78 -1.87
CA LEU A 2 11.71 -13.11 -1.26
C LEU A 2 11.14 -14.04 -2.33
N ALA A 3 11.75 -15.20 -2.51
CA ALA A 3 11.28 -16.25 -3.40
C ALA A 3 11.23 -17.54 -2.59
N ILE A 4 10.14 -18.29 -2.76
CA ILE A 4 9.95 -19.57 -2.08
C ILE A 4 10.56 -20.64 -2.98
N ASN A 5 11.74 -21.13 -2.59
CA ASN A 5 12.49 -22.12 -3.37
C ASN A 5 12.20 -23.56 -2.91
N ASN A 6 11.82 -23.74 -1.64
CA ASN A 6 11.47 -25.04 -1.09
C ASN A 6 10.45 -24.87 0.05
N ILE A 7 9.61 -25.88 0.26
CA ILE A 7 8.57 -25.91 1.28
C ILE A 7 8.64 -27.26 1.99
N GLN A 8 8.72 -27.26 3.32
CA GLN A 8 8.54 -28.47 4.12
C GLN A 8 7.03 -28.70 4.28
N ALA A 9 6.53 -29.80 3.68
CA ALA A 9 5.10 -30.06 3.55
C ALA A 9 4.37 -30.19 4.89
N GLU A 10 5.04 -30.64 5.95
CA GLU A 10 4.46 -30.78 7.30
C GLU A 10 3.98 -29.46 7.93
N ASN A 11 4.38 -28.29 7.42
CA ASN A 11 4.13 -26.99 8.05
C ASN A 11 3.26 -26.04 7.22
N THR A 12 2.62 -26.51 6.16
CA THR A 12 1.87 -25.62 5.25
C THR A 12 0.44 -25.35 5.69
N LEU A 13 -0.14 -26.21 6.54
CA LEU A 13 -1.52 -26.08 7.04
C LEU A 13 -2.54 -25.83 5.88
N GLU A 14 -2.42 -26.55 4.77
CA GLU A 14 -3.26 -26.38 3.56
C GLU A 14 -3.10 -25.03 2.83
N VAL A 15 -2.19 -24.15 3.27
CA VAL A 15 -1.80 -22.94 2.54
C VAL A 15 -0.81 -23.33 1.45
N ASP A 16 -1.14 -22.99 0.21
CA ASP A 16 -0.27 -23.15 -0.94
C ASP A 16 0.64 -21.93 -1.08
N PHE A 17 1.94 -22.17 -0.99
CA PHE A 17 2.98 -21.14 -1.13
C PHE A 17 3.62 -21.13 -2.53
N LYS A 18 3.30 -22.09 -3.40
CA LYS A 18 3.87 -22.20 -4.74
C LYS A 18 2.85 -21.74 -5.79
N CYS A 19 3.01 -20.52 -6.27
CA CYS A 19 2.15 -19.96 -7.30
C CYS A 19 2.60 -20.40 -8.71
N ASP A 20 1.70 -21.04 -9.47
CA ASP A 20 1.93 -21.48 -10.86
C ASP A 20 0.70 -21.22 -11.76
N VAL A 21 0.26 -19.97 -11.73
CA VAL A 21 -0.85 -19.39 -12.51
C VAL A 21 -0.35 -18.60 -13.72
N GLN A 22 -1.17 -18.51 -14.76
CA GLN A 22 -0.83 -17.86 -16.04
C GLN A 22 -1.62 -16.56 -16.29
N SER A 23 -2.66 -16.29 -15.51
CA SER A 23 -3.51 -15.11 -15.68
C SER A 23 -3.85 -14.40 -14.37
N LYS A 24 -4.23 -13.12 -14.45
CA LYS A 24 -4.61 -12.34 -13.26
C LYS A 24 -5.85 -12.90 -12.55
N ASN A 25 -6.75 -13.54 -13.31
CA ASN A 25 -7.94 -14.20 -12.78
C ASN A 25 -7.56 -15.47 -12.00
N GLU A 26 -6.67 -16.29 -12.54
CA GLU A 26 -6.15 -17.45 -11.82
C GLU A 26 -5.38 -17.03 -10.56
N LEU A 27 -4.56 -15.96 -10.64
CA LEU A 27 -3.88 -15.42 -9.47
C LEU A 27 -4.87 -14.94 -8.41
N LYS A 28 -5.94 -14.24 -8.80
CA LYS A 28 -7.04 -13.87 -7.89
C LYS A 28 -7.60 -15.10 -7.19
N THR A 29 -8.00 -16.13 -7.95
CA THR A 29 -8.55 -17.38 -7.38
C THR A 29 -7.56 -18.07 -6.44
N TRP A 30 -6.28 -18.10 -6.79
CA TRP A 30 -5.22 -18.69 -5.97
C TRP A 30 -5.03 -17.93 -4.64
N ILE A 31 -5.04 -16.59 -4.67
CA ILE A 31 -4.97 -15.77 -3.45
C ILE A 31 -6.21 -15.94 -2.59
N GLU A 32 -7.41 -15.90 -3.18
CA GLU A 32 -8.69 -16.06 -2.46
C GLU A 32 -8.79 -17.43 -1.76
N LYS A 33 -8.36 -18.50 -2.45
CA LYS A 33 -8.28 -19.84 -1.85
C LYS A 33 -7.36 -19.87 -0.64
N ASN A 34 -6.12 -19.38 -0.79
CA ASN A 34 -5.16 -19.33 0.30
C ASN A 34 -5.66 -18.51 1.49
N TRP A 35 -6.29 -17.38 1.19
CA TRP A 35 -6.83 -16.50 2.20
C TRP A 35 -7.97 -17.14 3.00
N ASN A 36 -8.86 -17.89 2.34
CA ASN A 36 -9.90 -18.65 3.02
C ASN A 36 -9.33 -19.73 3.94
N ASN A 37 -8.27 -20.42 3.51
CA ASN A 37 -7.57 -21.39 4.35
C ASN A 37 -6.96 -20.71 5.59
N ILE A 38 -6.30 -19.56 5.41
CA ILE A 38 -5.75 -18.77 6.52
C ILE A 38 -6.84 -18.31 7.48
N LYS A 39 -8.00 -17.84 6.98
CA LYS A 39 -9.16 -17.46 7.81
C LYS A 39 -9.76 -18.61 8.59
N PHE A 40 -9.63 -19.84 8.11
CA PHE A 40 -10.08 -21.03 8.84
C PHE A 40 -9.11 -21.40 9.97
N LEU A 41 -7.80 -21.24 9.73
CA LEU A 41 -6.76 -21.55 10.71
C LEU A 41 -6.61 -20.49 11.80
N LEU A 42 -6.80 -19.23 11.43
CA LEU A 42 -6.64 -18.07 12.30
C LEU A 42 -7.99 -17.37 12.38
N GLU A 43 -8.43 -16.98 13.57
CA GLU A 43 -9.59 -16.11 13.73
C GLU A 43 -9.14 -14.64 13.64
N PRO A 44 -9.16 -13.99 12.46
CA PRO A 44 -8.64 -12.63 12.36
C PRO A 44 -9.53 -11.66 13.14
N GLY A 45 -8.93 -10.90 14.04
CA GLY A 45 -9.60 -9.77 14.70
C GLY A 45 -10.03 -8.68 13.71
N ASN A 46 -10.70 -7.65 14.24
CA ASN A 46 -11.04 -6.44 13.49
C ASN A 46 -10.47 -5.22 14.22
N THR A 47 -9.63 -4.44 13.55
CA THR A 47 -9.05 -3.21 14.09
C THR A 47 -8.75 -2.23 12.97
N ARG A 48 -8.79 -0.94 13.31
CA ARG A 48 -8.32 0.15 12.45
C ARG A 48 -7.20 0.97 13.09
N LYS A 49 -6.76 0.57 14.29
CA LYS A 49 -5.72 1.28 15.07
C LYS A 49 -4.34 1.24 14.40
N TYR A 50 -4.11 0.21 13.57
CA TYR A 50 -2.92 0.05 12.75
C TYR A 50 -3.31 -0.59 11.42
N PRO A 51 -2.46 -0.47 10.37
CA PRO A 51 -2.77 -1.02 9.06
C PRO A 51 -2.96 -2.53 9.09
N VAL A 52 -4.11 -3.01 8.58
CA VAL A 52 -4.42 -4.44 8.48
C VAL A 52 -4.92 -4.82 7.09
N ILE A 53 -4.77 -6.11 6.76
CA ILE A 53 -5.25 -6.72 5.51
C ILE A 53 -6.78 -6.71 5.45
N ARG A 54 -7.45 -7.04 6.58
CA ARG A 54 -8.91 -7.14 6.65
C ARG A 54 -9.56 -5.78 6.35
N GLY A 55 -10.43 -5.75 5.34
CA GLY A 55 -11.08 -4.52 4.86
C GLY A 55 -10.17 -3.63 4.00
N GLY A 56 -8.97 -4.10 3.65
CA GLY A 56 -8.15 -3.49 2.61
C GLY A 56 -8.60 -3.93 1.21
N LYS A 57 -7.97 -3.35 0.19
CA LYS A 57 -8.26 -3.59 -1.23
C LYS A 57 -7.00 -4.05 -1.96
N LEU A 58 -7.01 -5.28 -2.45
CA LEU A 58 -5.90 -5.86 -3.22
C LEU A 58 -6.28 -5.92 -4.70
N LEU A 59 -5.48 -5.25 -5.52
CA LEU A 59 -5.60 -5.23 -6.98
C LEU A 59 -4.49 -6.08 -7.60
N VAL A 60 -4.89 -6.94 -8.54
CA VAL A 60 -3.99 -7.80 -9.33
C VAL A 60 -4.08 -7.40 -10.80
N PHE A 61 -2.92 -7.18 -11.41
CA PHE A 61 -2.80 -6.72 -12.79
C PHE A 61 -2.36 -7.85 -13.73
N ASN A 62 -2.40 -7.60 -15.04
CA ASN A 62 -1.85 -8.52 -16.02
C ASN A 62 -0.34 -8.77 -15.74
N PRO A 63 0.16 -9.98 -15.98
CA PRO A 63 1.57 -10.28 -15.77
C PRO A 63 2.45 -9.64 -16.84
N GLU A 64 3.70 -9.42 -16.46
CA GLU A 64 4.80 -9.04 -17.36
C GLU A 64 5.87 -10.13 -17.39
N ASN A 65 6.75 -10.07 -18.39
CA ASN A 65 7.86 -11.03 -18.55
C ASN A 65 9.06 -10.72 -17.63
N SER A 66 9.09 -9.51 -17.04
CA SER A 66 10.14 -9.07 -16.12
C SER A 66 9.55 -8.44 -14.86
N TRP A 67 10.15 -8.73 -13.71
CA TRP A 67 9.79 -8.08 -12.45
C TRP A 67 9.96 -6.56 -12.52
N THR A 68 10.93 -6.08 -13.30
CA THR A 68 11.20 -4.65 -13.46
C THR A 68 10.09 -3.98 -14.27
N GLU A 69 9.58 -4.64 -15.31
CA GLU A 69 8.44 -4.15 -16.10
C GLU A 69 7.18 -4.12 -15.25
N ALA A 70 6.88 -5.21 -14.53
CA ALA A 70 5.74 -5.29 -13.62
C ALA A 70 5.77 -4.18 -12.54
N LEU A 71 6.93 -3.95 -11.93
CA LEU A 71 7.08 -2.90 -10.93
C LEU A 71 7.00 -1.49 -11.55
N ASN A 72 7.60 -1.29 -12.72
CA ASN A 72 7.58 -0.01 -13.43
C ASN A 72 6.19 0.37 -13.91
N PHE A 73 5.34 -0.59 -14.27
CA PHE A 73 3.95 -0.36 -14.65
C PHE A 73 3.21 0.44 -13.57
N LEU A 74 3.29 -0.01 -12.31
CA LEU A 74 2.69 0.72 -11.18
C LEU A 74 3.52 1.94 -10.77
N GLY A 75 4.85 1.81 -10.76
CA GLY A 75 5.77 2.85 -10.29
C GLY A 75 5.74 4.12 -11.12
N LYS A 76 5.64 4.01 -12.46
CA LYS A 76 5.50 5.16 -13.37
C LYS A 76 4.19 5.89 -13.12
N SER A 77 3.07 5.14 -13.08
CA SER A 77 1.74 5.67 -12.79
C SER A 77 1.70 6.41 -11.44
N PHE A 78 2.31 5.83 -10.40
CA PHE A 78 2.39 6.46 -9.08
C PHE A 78 3.24 7.72 -9.07
N LYS A 79 4.42 7.69 -9.72
CA LYS A 79 5.31 8.85 -9.82
C LYS A 79 4.62 10.01 -10.53
N GLU A 80 3.95 9.74 -11.64
CA GLU A 80 3.23 10.74 -12.40
C GLU A 80 2.06 11.32 -11.60
N PHE A 81 1.27 10.45 -10.96
CA PHE A 81 0.17 10.87 -10.10
C PHE A 81 0.65 11.79 -8.97
N ARG A 82 1.74 11.43 -8.27
CA ARG A 82 2.31 12.26 -7.21
C ARG A 82 2.85 13.59 -7.74
N PHE A 83 3.42 13.60 -8.93
CA PHE A 83 3.93 14.82 -9.54
C PHE A 83 2.81 15.79 -9.91
N GLN A 84 1.70 15.29 -10.45
CA GLN A 84 0.52 16.07 -10.82
C GLN A 84 -0.14 16.71 -9.59
N ASN A 85 -0.17 16.00 -8.45
CA ASN A 85 -0.80 16.47 -7.21
C ASN A 85 0.16 17.11 -6.20
N LYS A 86 1.41 17.44 -6.60
CA LYS A 86 2.47 17.90 -5.68
C LYS A 86 2.17 19.19 -4.92
N SER A 87 1.21 20.00 -5.39
CA SER A 87 0.74 21.22 -4.72
C SER A 87 -0.16 20.93 -3.52
N GLU A 88 -0.78 19.75 -3.45
CA GLU A 88 -1.69 19.35 -2.39
C GLU A 88 -0.91 18.75 -1.20
N LEU A 89 -0.22 19.60 -0.47
CA LEU A 89 0.73 19.19 0.59
C LEU A 89 0.12 18.24 1.63
N TYR A 90 -1.10 18.54 2.09
CA TYR A 90 -1.79 17.76 3.10
C TYR A 90 -2.30 16.43 2.52
N GLU A 91 -3.01 16.46 1.39
CA GLU A 91 -3.55 15.26 0.76
C GLU A 91 -2.45 14.31 0.29
N THR A 92 -1.33 14.82 -0.25
CA THR A 92 -0.20 13.97 -0.66
C THR A 92 0.54 13.31 0.51
N ALA A 93 0.36 13.78 1.75
CA ALA A 93 0.86 13.11 2.94
C ALA A 93 0.06 11.84 3.30
N ALA A 94 -1.13 11.64 2.72
CA ALA A 94 -1.87 10.38 2.81
C ALA A 94 -1.08 9.20 2.21
N PHE A 95 -0.21 9.46 1.23
CA PHE A 95 0.69 8.45 0.65
C PHE A 95 1.92 8.11 1.51
N GLY A 96 2.00 8.63 2.74
CA GLY A 96 3.10 8.42 3.67
C GLY A 96 3.90 9.70 3.96
N MET A 97 4.64 9.68 5.05
CA MET A 97 5.38 10.81 5.63
C MET A 97 6.78 10.37 6.12
N PRO A 98 7.78 11.28 6.14
CA PRO A 98 7.67 12.70 5.83
C PRO A 98 7.63 12.96 4.32
N VAL A 99 6.77 13.89 3.92
CA VAL A 99 6.88 14.53 2.61
C VAL A 99 7.75 15.77 2.80
N MET A 100 9.00 15.69 2.33
CA MET A 100 9.93 16.82 2.32
C MET A 100 9.70 17.60 1.03
N HIS A 101 9.29 18.86 1.14
CA HIS A 101 9.19 19.74 -0.03
C HIS A 101 10.51 20.45 -0.31
N SER A 102 10.66 20.96 -1.53
CA SER A 102 11.88 21.55 -2.09
C SER A 102 12.49 22.71 -1.29
N SER A 103 11.78 23.26 -0.31
CA SER A 103 12.38 24.09 0.73
C SER A 103 12.76 23.19 1.92
N PRO A 104 14.05 23.07 2.29
CA PRO A 104 14.52 22.14 3.33
C PRO A 104 14.02 22.46 4.76
N LYS A 105 13.06 23.39 4.88
CA LYS A 105 12.50 23.89 6.12
C LYS A 105 11.04 23.49 6.33
N VAL A 106 10.39 22.67 5.49
CA VAL A 106 8.99 22.25 5.72
C VAL A 106 8.84 20.74 5.60
N ARG A 107 8.13 20.13 6.57
CA ARG A 107 7.75 18.70 6.54
C ARG A 107 6.32 18.49 7.01
N MET A 108 5.69 17.42 6.54
CA MET A 108 4.40 16.93 7.03
C MET A 108 4.65 15.73 7.95
N VAL A 109 4.04 15.72 9.14
CA VAL A 109 4.19 14.63 10.13
C VAL A 109 2.85 14.31 10.82
N PRO A 110 2.65 13.08 11.34
CA PRO A 110 1.42 12.69 12.01
C PRO A 110 1.27 13.28 13.42
N TYR A 111 0.05 13.67 13.76
CA TYR A 111 -0.35 14.30 15.01
C TYR A 111 -1.64 13.68 15.57
N LYS A 112 -1.80 13.78 16.88
CA LYS A 112 -3.04 13.54 17.62
C LYS A 112 -3.10 14.50 18.80
N ASP A 113 -4.19 15.22 18.96
CA ASP A 113 -4.43 16.15 20.08
C ASP A 113 -3.23 17.11 20.29
N ASP A 114 -2.79 17.77 19.20
CA ASP A 114 -1.62 18.67 19.13
C ASP A 114 -0.27 18.09 19.56
N LYS A 115 -0.18 16.77 19.75
CA LYS A 115 1.05 16.05 20.01
C LYS A 115 1.51 15.29 18.76
N ARG A 116 2.79 15.46 18.41
CA ARG A 116 3.44 14.70 17.34
C ARG A 116 3.47 13.21 17.72
N LEU A 117 2.96 12.35 16.84
CA LEU A 117 2.92 10.90 17.05
C LEU A 117 4.24 10.23 16.65
N SER A 118 4.83 10.69 15.55
CA SER A 118 6.03 10.11 14.94
C SER A 118 6.64 11.11 13.96
N GLU A 119 7.89 10.91 13.57
CA GLU A 119 8.50 11.66 12.46
C GLU A 119 8.11 11.10 11.08
N ARG A 120 7.51 9.92 11.05
CA ARG A 120 7.17 9.17 9.83
C ARG A 120 5.80 8.51 9.92
N LEU A 121 5.16 8.34 8.78
CA LEU A 121 3.97 7.50 8.62
C LEU A 121 4.15 6.64 7.37
N ALA A 122 3.94 5.34 7.49
CA ALA A 122 3.99 4.45 6.34
C ALA A 122 2.83 4.74 5.38
N SER A 123 3.06 4.56 4.09
CA SER A 123 1.96 4.58 3.11
C SER A 123 0.98 3.46 3.40
N PRO A 124 -0.34 3.69 3.30
CA PRO A 124 -1.31 2.60 3.28
C PRO A 124 -1.26 1.79 1.98
N LEU A 125 -0.54 2.28 0.95
CA LEU A 125 -0.35 1.58 -0.31
C LEU A 125 0.94 0.75 -0.31
N ILE A 126 0.81 -0.51 -0.70
CA ILE A 126 1.92 -1.43 -0.91
C ILE A 126 1.95 -1.84 -2.38
N PHE A 127 3.08 -1.57 -3.01
CA PHE A 127 3.40 -2.00 -4.38
C PHE A 127 4.29 -3.23 -4.29
N LYS A 128 3.88 -4.34 -4.91
CA LYS A 128 4.68 -5.56 -4.95
C LYS A 128 4.52 -6.29 -6.28
N VAL A 129 5.34 -7.32 -6.44
CA VAL A 129 5.27 -8.25 -7.57
C VAL A 129 5.15 -9.67 -6.99
N ILE A 130 4.21 -10.46 -7.53
CA ILE A 130 4.12 -11.89 -7.30
C ILE A 130 4.71 -12.61 -8.52
N LYS A 131 5.67 -13.50 -8.30
CA LYS A 131 6.22 -14.36 -9.36
C LYS A 131 5.41 -15.64 -9.45
N SER A 132 5.09 -16.05 -10.67
CA SER A 132 4.45 -17.33 -10.98
C SER A 132 5.06 -17.90 -12.26
N GLY A 133 5.75 -19.04 -12.17
CA GLY A 133 6.56 -19.53 -13.28
C GLY A 133 7.54 -18.47 -13.79
N ASN A 134 7.42 -18.10 -15.07
CA ASN A 134 8.21 -17.04 -15.72
C ASN A 134 7.50 -15.67 -15.78
N LEU A 135 6.34 -15.55 -15.14
CA LEU A 135 5.49 -14.36 -15.15
C LEU A 135 5.61 -13.58 -13.84
N TYR A 136 5.47 -12.27 -13.95
CA TYR A 136 5.56 -11.32 -12.84
C TYR A 136 4.30 -10.46 -12.78
N PHE A 137 3.48 -10.69 -11.76
CA PHE A 137 2.22 -9.99 -11.56
C PHE A 137 2.43 -8.75 -10.70
N PRO A 138 2.19 -7.53 -11.23
CA PRO A 138 2.09 -6.36 -10.39
C PRO A 138 0.88 -6.52 -9.46
N ILE A 139 1.07 -6.15 -8.19
CA ILE A 139 0.00 -6.05 -7.22
C ILE A 139 0.05 -4.71 -6.50
N LEU A 140 -1.12 -4.16 -6.24
CA LEU A 140 -1.30 -2.94 -5.47
C LEU A 140 -2.26 -3.22 -4.32
N PHE A 141 -1.79 -3.05 -3.09
CA PHE A 141 -2.58 -3.30 -1.90
C PHE A 141 -2.79 -2.00 -1.13
N LYS A 142 -4.04 -1.54 -1.01
CA LYS A 142 -4.46 -0.53 -0.04
C LYS A 142 -4.86 -1.21 1.27
N LEU A 143 -4.11 -0.96 2.35
CA LEU A 143 -4.46 -1.44 3.68
C LEU A 143 -5.62 -0.65 4.28
N ASN A 144 -6.39 -1.30 5.14
CA ASN A 144 -7.33 -0.62 6.04
C ASN A 144 -6.51 0.10 7.12
N CYS A 145 -6.54 1.43 7.14
CA CYS A 145 -6.08 2.21 8.29
C CYS A 145 -6.84 3.53 8.40
N GLU A 146 -6.95 4.05 9.61
CA GLU A 146 -7.32 5.45 9.85
C GLU A 146 -6.09 6.34 9.74
N LEU A 147 -6.20 7.45 9.00
CA LEU A 147 -5.13 8.44 8.93
C LEU A 147 -5.18 9.34 10.17
N PRO A 148 -4.04 9.58 10.85
CA PRO A 148 -3.99 10.58 11.91
C PRO A 148 -4.15 11.99 11.33
N GLN A 149 -4.30 12.99 12.20
CA GLN A 149 -4.18 14.38 11.75
C GLN A 149 -2.75 14.62 11.26
N ILE A 150 -2.60 15.55 10.31
CA ILE A 150 -1.32 15.88 9.70
C ILE A 150 -0.95 17.30 10.09
N GLY A 151 0.20 17.44 10.75
CA GLY A 151 0.78 18.72 11.11
C GLY A 151 1.82 19.14 10.09
N LYS A 152 1.83 20.44 9.75
CA LYS A 152 2.89 21.06 8.96
C LYS A 152 3.93 21.62 9.93
N GLU A 153 5.16 21.14 9.86
CA GLU A 153 6.25 21.66 10.67
C GLU A 153 7.23 22.49 9.83
N LYS A 154 7.77 23.55 10.45
CA LYS A 154 8.83 24.38 9.86
C LYS A 154 10.11 24.30 10.68
N LYS A 155 11.26 24.36 10.01
CA LYS A 155 12.58 24.38 10.66
C LYS A 155 13.05 25.83 10.88
N ASP A 156 13.12 26.25 12.14
CA ASP A 156 13.69 27.53 12.58
C ASP A 156 14.36 27.35 13.97
N GLY A 157 15.66 27.03 13.99
CA GLY A 157 16.38 26.56 15.19
C GLY A 157 15.97 25.15 15.65
N GLY A 158 14.73 24.74 15.41
CA GLY A 158 14.17 23.40 15.61
C GLY A 158 12.92 23.19 14.75
N TRP A 159 12.31 22.01 14.82
CA TRP A 159 11.03 21.74 14.14
C TRP A 159 9.88 22.20 15.02
N SER A 160 9.09 23.16 14.54
CA SER A 160 7.90 23.66 15.21
C SER A 160 6.66 23.52 14.32
N LEU A 161 5.52 23.20 14.93
CA LEU A 161 4.23 23.14 14.26
C LEU A 161 3.82 24.53 13.76
N VAL A 162 3.32 24.59 12.53
CA VAL A 162 2.79 25.81 11.90
C VAL A 162 1.28 25.61 11.68
N GLY A 163 0.47 26.40 12.38
CA GLY A 163 -0.98 26.26 12.38
C GLY A 163 -1.44 25.05 13.21
N SER A 164 -2.65 24.57 12.96
CA SER A 164 -3.20 23.38 13.61
C SER A 164 -3.07 22.13 12.71
N PRO A 165 -2.98 20.92 13.30
CA PRO A 165 -3.01 19.68 12.53
C PRO A 165 -4.36 19.51 11.82
N GLN A 166 -4.31 19.11 10.55
CA GLN A 166 -5.50 18.97 9.71
C GLN A 166 -5.88 17.51 9.55
N ARG A 167 -7.18 17.22 9.48
CA ARG A 167 -7.64 15.91 9.02
C ARG A 167 -7.43 15.83 7.52
N VAL A 168 -6.91 14.70 7.06
CA VAL A 168 -6.66 14.43 5.65
C VAL A 168 -7.51 13.26 5.21
N SER A 169 -8.05 13.35 4.01
CA SER A 169 -8.91 12.32 3.45
C SER A 169 -8.07 11.21 2.81
N GLN A 170 -8.70 10.06 2.52
CA GLN A 170 -8.11 9.07 1.63
C GLN A 170 -8.51 9.28 0.16
N GLN A 171 -9.19 10.39 -0.15
CA GLN A 171 -9.74 10.63 -1.49
C GLN A 171 -8.65 10.57 -2.56
N LEU A 172 -7.49 11.19 -2.30
CA LEU A 172 -6.40 11.21 -3.26
C LEU A 172 -5.80 9.80 -3.53
N ILE A 173 -5.85 8.91 -2.53
CA ILE A 173 -5.50 7.50 -2.71
C ILE A 173 -6.56 6.81 -3.57
N ASP A 174 -7.85 7.07 -3.30
CA ASP A 174 -8.95 6.48 -4.05
C ASP A 174 -8.95 6.95 -5.52
N ASP A 175 -8.64 8.22 -5.78
CA ASP A 175 -8.46 8.77 -7.12
C ASP A 175 -7.30 8.11 -7.86
N PHE A 176 -6.20 7.82 -7.15
CA PHE A 176 -5.08 7.06 -7.71
C PHE A 176 -5.50 5.63 -8.08
N LEU A 177 -6.26 4.96 -7.20
CA LEU A 177 -6.78 3.61 -7.48
C LEU A 177 -7.77 3.62 -8.66
N GLY A 178 -8.57 4.68 -8.80
CA GLY A 178 -9.51 4.85 -9.91
C GLY A 178 -8.85 4.85 -11.29
N ARG A 179 -7.57 5.24 -11.40
CA ARG A 179 -6.82 5.17 -12.68
C ARG A 179 -6.65 3.74 -13.21
N PHE A 180 -6.88 2.74 -12.38
CA PHE A 180 -6.72 1.33 -12.72
C PHE A 180 -8.06 0.61 -12.97
N GLU A 181 -9.17 1.35 -13.02
CA GLU A 181 -10.47 0.79 -13.37
C GLU A 181 -10.40 0.04 -14.72
N GLY A 182 -10.95 -1.18 -14.76
CA GLY A 182 -10.89 -2.07 -15.92
C GLY A 182 -9.54 -2.73 -16.19
N GLN A 183 -8.44 -2.31 -15.55
CA GLN A 183 -7.10 -2.87 -15.76
C GLN A 183 -6.77 -3.98 -14.77
N ALA A 184 -7.26 -3.88 -13.54
CA ALA A 184 -7.04 -4.84 -12.47
C ALA A 184 -8.26 -5.71 -12.19
N VAL A 185 -8.02 -6.85 -11.53
CA VAL A 185 -9.06 -7.56 -10.79
C VAL A 185 -8.86 -7.37 -9.30
N GLU A 186 -9.96 -7.16 -8.58
CA GLU A 186 -9.95 -7.02 -7.12
C GLU A 186 -10.08 -8.40 -6.47
N VAL A 187 -9.27 -8.66 -5.46
CA VAL A 187 -9.24 -9.89 -4.67
C VAL A 187 -10.11 -9.73 -3.43
N ASN A 188 -10.96 -10.73 -3.15
CA ASN A 188 -11.78 -10.74 -1.94
C ASN A 188 -10.99 -11.28 -0.74
N LEU A 189 -10.62 -10.37 0.16
CA LEU A 189 -9.89 -10.65 1.41
C LEU A 189 -10.81 -10.57 2.65
#